data_AF-A0A1G6TZ99-F1
#
_entry.id   AF-A0A1G6TZ99-F1
#
_cell.length_a   1.000
_cell.length_b   1.000
_cell.length_c   1.000
_cell.angle_alpha   90.00
_cell.angle_beta   90.00
_cell.angle_gamma   90.00
#
_symmetry.space_group_name_H-M   'P 1'
#
loop_
_entity.id
_entity.type
_entity.pdbx_description
1 polymer ?
#
loop_
_entity_poly.entity_id
_entity_poly.type
_entity_poly.pdbx_seq_one_letter_code
_entity_poly.pdbx_strand_id
1 'polypeptide(L)'
;MSAMTTIKVPVELRDRIAKLAEHRHLSMAGAVERAIDVAEEEEFWARARAVMGTAEARDDLQRESERLAPSLGDELEAEDWSDIL
;
A
#
# COMPACT_ATOMS: atom_id res chain seq x y z
N MET A 1 21.10 -19.57 2.12
CA MET A 1 22.28 -18.68 2.25
C MET A 1 21.89 -17.34 1.67
N SER A 2 21.99 -16.24 2.44
CA SER A 2 21.69 -14.91 1.91
C SER A 2 22.86 -14.44 1.03
N ALA A 3 22.60 -14.10 -0.22
CA ALA A 3 23.62 -13.63 -1.15
C ALA A 3 23.92 -12.15 -0.87
N MET A 4 25.17 -11.83 -0.55
CA MET A 4 25.61 -10.45 -0.35
C MET A 4 26.17 -9.89 -1.65
N THR A 5 25.77 -8.68 -2.02
CA THR A 5 26.29 -7.95 -3.16
C THR A 5 26.69 -6.53 -2.75
N THR A 6 27.46 -5.84 -3.59
CA THR A 6 27.88 -4.45 -3.36
C THR A 6 27.47 -3.60 -4.56
N ILE A 7 26.80 -2.48 -4.29
CA ILE A 7 26.38 -1.51 -5.30
C ILE A 7 27.25 -0.27 -5.17
N LYS A 8 27.85 0.18 -6.27
CA LYS A 8 28.58 1.44 -6.31
C LYS A 8 27.60 2.59 -6.43
N VAL A 9 27.71 3.56 -5.52
CA VAL A 9 26.90 4.77 -5.48
C VAL A 9 27.79 5.99 -5.23
N PRO A 10 27.35 7.21 -5.60
CA PRO A 10 28.01 8.45 -5.16
C PRO A 10 28.11 8.52 -3.63
N VAL A 11 29.17 9.15 -3.13
CA VAL A 11 29.46 9.24 -1.69
C VAL A 11 28.33 9.96 -0.95
N GLU A 12 27.79 11.00 -1.56
CA GLU A 12 26.70 11.80 -1.02
C GLU A 12 25.43 10.97 -0.85
N LEU A 13 25.15 10.06 -1.79
CA LEU A 13 24.00 9.17 -1.71
C LEU A 13 24.19 8.11 -0.61
N ARG A 14 25.38 7.53 -0.51
CA ARG A 14 25.72 6.59 0.57
C ARG A 14 25.50 7.25 1.94
N ASP A 15 25.99 8.48 2.11
CA ASP A 15 25.89 9.20 3.38
C ASP A 15 24.43 9.57 3.70
N ARG A 16 23.62 9.88 2.68
CA ARG A 16 22.18 10.10 2.84
C ARG A 16 21.46 8.83 3.29
N ILE A 17 21.81 7.67 2.70
CA ILE A 17 21.26 6.37 3.09
C ILE A 17 21.69 6.02 4.52
N ALA A 18 22.94 6.28 4.89
CA ALA A 18 23.44 6.03 6.24
C ALA A 18 22.66 6.84 7.29
N LYS A 19 22.43 8.14 7.04
CA LYS A 19 21.60 8.99 7.91
C LYS A 19 20.16 8.51 8.00
N LEU A 20 19.58 8.06 6.88
CA LEU A 20 18.23 7.53 6.85
C LEU A 20 18.13 6.22 7.66
N ALA A 21 19.12 5.35 7.53
CA ALA A 21 19.21 4.10 8.27
C ALA A 21 19.35 4.35 9.77
N GLU A 22 20.20 5.29 10.18
CA GLU A 22 20.38 5.70 11.57
C GLU A 22 19.07 6.23 12.18
N HIS A 23 18.41 7.18 11.52
CA HIS A 23 17.15 7.76 11.98
C HIS A 23 16.02 6.73 12.12
N ARG A 24 16.05 5.66 11.31
CA ARG A 24 15.03 4.61 11.32
C ARG A 24 15.46 3.37 12.13
N HIS A 25 16.64 3.40 12.76
CA HIS A 25 17.24 2.25 13.44
C HIS A 25 17.33 0.99 12.57
N LEU A 26 17.65 1.17 11.28
CA LEU A 26 17.80 0.11 10.30
C LEU A 26 19.27 -0.07 9.93
N SER A 27 19.60 -1.24 9.35
CA SER A 27 20.84 -1.40 8.62
C SER A 27 20.78 -0.63 7.29
N MET A 28 21.94 -0.34 6.67
CA MET A 28 21.96 0.27 5.34
C MET A 28 21.20 -0.57 4.30
N ALA A 29 21.36 -1.90 4.35
CA ALA A 29 20.63 -2.80 3.46
C ALA A 29 19.12 -2.71 3.70
N GLY A 30 18.68 -2.74 4.96
CA GLY A 30 17.26 -2.61 5.31
C GLY A 30 16.67 -1.24 4.97
N ALA A 31 17.46 -0.17 5.02
CA ALA A 31 17.03 1.15 4.57
C ALA A 31 16.85 1.21 3.05
N VAL A 32 17.69 0.50 2.29
CA VAL A 32 17.55 0.36 0.83
C VAL A 32 16.35 -0.51 0.47
N GLU A 33 16.19 -1.67 1.11
CA GLU A 33 15.02 -2.56 0.92
C GLU A 33 13.72 -1.78 1.15
N ARG A 34 13.60 -1.11 2.31
CA ARG A 34 12.40 -0.33 2.61
C ARG A 34 12.17 0.83 1.64
N ALA A 35 13.23 1.43 1.10
CA ALA A 35 13.08 2.49 0.10
C ALA A 35 12.57 1.93 -1.24
N ILE A 36 12.96 0.70 -1.60
CA ILE A 36 12.45 0.01 -2.78
C ILE A 36 10.98 -0.35 -2.57
N ASP A 37 10.62 -0.95 -1.43
CA ASP A 37 9.23 -1.34 -1.14
C ASP A 37 8.26 -0.15 -1.25
N VAL A 38 8.66 1.02 -0.71
CA VAL A 38 7.86 2.25 -0.80
C VAL A 38 7.74 2.73 -2.25
N ALA A 39 8.81 2.67 -3.04
CA ALA A 39 8.76 3.07 -4.45
C ALA A 39 7.87 2.13 -5.28
N GLU A 40 7.93 0.82 -5.02
CA GLU A 40 7.07 -0.18 -5.66
C GLU A 40 5.59 0.01 -5.29
N GLU A 41 5.31 0.31 -4.00
CA GLU A 41 3.96 0.62 -3.54
C GLU A 41 3.43 1.90 -4.18
N GLU A 42 4.24 2.96 -4.27
CA GLU A 42 3.87 4.21 -4.94
C GLU A 42 3.57 3.98 -6.44
N GLU A 43 4.38 3.19 -7.14
CA GLU A 43 4.17 2.83 -8.53
C GLU A 43 2.90 1.98 -8.70
N PHE A 44 2.67 1.01 -7.80
CA PHE A 44 1.45 0.22 -7.78
C PHE A 44 0.22 1.11 -7.67
N TRP A 45 0.20 2.02 -6.69
CA TRP A 45 -0.93 2.93 -6.50
C TRP A 45 -1.07 3.94 -7.63
N ALA A 46 0.03 4.38 -8.24
CA ALA A 46 -0.02 5.24 -9.43
C ALA A 46 -0.71 4.53 -10.60
N ARG A 47 -0.39 3.25 -10.84
CA ARG A 47 -1.05 2.43 -11.87
C ARG A 47 -2.51 2.16 -11.53
N ALA A 48 -2.80 1.80 -10.28
CA ALA A 48 -4.18 1.57 -9.83
C ALA A 48 -5.05 2.81 -10.04
N ARG A 49 -4.55 4.01 -9.69
CA ARG A 49 -5.24 5.28 -9.94
C ARG A 49 -5.39 5.59 -11.43
N ALA A 50 -4.40 5.26 -12.26
CA ALA A 50 -4.50 5.47 -13.70
C ALA A 50 -5.62 4.61 -14.33
N VAL A 51 -5.81 3.39 -13.86
CA VAL A 51 -6.85 2.47 -14.36
C VAL A 51 -8.22 2.79 -13.75
N MET A 52 -8.30 2.84 -12.43
CA MET A 52 -9.56 2.98 -11.68
C MET A 52 -10.03 4.44 -11.52
N GLY A 53 -9.16 5.41 -11.79
CA GLY A 53 -9.47 6.83 -11.67
C GLY A 53 -10.15 7.44 -12.90
N THR A 54 -10.33 6.67 -13.97
CA THR A 54 -11.04 7.12 -15.17
C THR A 54 -12.54 7.29 -14.88
N ALA A 55 -13.22 8.14 -15.65
CA ALA A 55 -14.66 8.33 -15.50
C ALA A 55 -15.42 7.01 -15.77
N GLU A 56 -15.01 6.27 -16.79
CA GLU A 56 -15.59 4.98 -17.16
C GLU A 56 -15.44 3.93 -16.04
N ALA A 57 -14.24 3.80 -15.46
CA ALA A 57 -14.02 2.86 -14.36
C ALA A 57 -14.80 3.24 -13.09
N ARG A 58 -15.05 4.54 -12.86
CA ARG A 58 -15.89 5.01 -11.75
C ARG A 58 -17.36 4.65 -11.99
N ASP A 59 -17.85 4.84 -13.20
CA ASP A 59 -19.23 4.50 -13.57
C ASP A 59 -19.46 2.99 -13.53
N ASP A 60 -18.47 2.19 -13.96
CA ASP A 60 -18.46 0.73 -13.82
C ASP A 60 -18.51 0.31 -12.34
N LEU A 61 -17.66 0.91 -11.50
CA LEU A 61 -17.59 0.60 -10.08
C LEU A 61 -18.86 1.03 -9.34
N GLN A 62 -19.48 2.14 -9.73
CA GLN A 62 -20.77 2.56 -9.20
C GLN A 62 -21.87 1.55 -9.56
N ARG A 63 -21.97 1.14 -10.83
CA ARG A 63 -22.94 0.11 -11.26
C ARG A 63 -22.74 -1.19 -10.52
N GLU A 64 -21.49 -1.61 -10.34
CA GLU A 64 -21.16 -2.82 -9.60
C GLU A 64 -21.53 -2.70 -8.11
N SER A 65 -21.24 -1.55 -7.50
CA SER A 65 -21.62 -1.24 -6.12
C SER A 65 -23.13 -1.28 -5.94
N GLU A 66 -23.90 -0.69 -6.86
CA GLU A 66 -25.37 -0.70 -6.84
C GLU A 66 -25.93 -2.13 -6.99
N ARG A 67 -25.28 -2.96 -7.82
CA ARG A 67 -25.63 -4.37 -8.01
C ARG A 67 -25.40 -5.21 -6.76
N LEU A 68 -24.32 -4.94 -6.02
CA LEU A 68 -23.93 -5.68 -4.82
C LEU A 68 -24.51 -5.09 -3.52
N ALA A 69 -25.01 -3.86 -3.55
CA ALA A 69 -25.60 -3.20 -2.38
C ALA A 69 -26.71 -4.03 -1.69
N PRO A 70 -27.60 -4.74 -2.40
CA PRO A 70 -28.63 -5.56 -1.76
C PRO A 70 -28.09 -6.74 -0.95
N SER A 71 -26.91 -7.28 -1.30
CA SER A 71 -26.29 -8.42 -0.59
C SER A 71 -25.43 -8.00 0.59
N LEU A 72 -25.28 -6.70 0.88
CA LEU A 72 -24.48 -6.22 2.02
C LEU A 72 -25.08 -6.59 3.37
N GLY A 73 -26.39 -6.88 3.42
CA GLY A 73 -27.12 -7.31 4.61
C GLY A 73 -27.39 -8.81 4.68
N ASP A 74 -26.95 -9.59 3.69
CA ASP A 74 -27.10 -11.05 3.75
C ASP A 74 -26.26 -11.58 4.92
N GLU A 75 -26.87 -12.45 5.73
CA GLU A 75 -26.29 -13.05 6.95
C GLU A 75 -26.08 -12.10 8.14
N LEU A 76 -26.43 -10.81 8.04
CA LEU A 76 -26.47 -9.92 9.20
C LEU A 76 -27.84 -10.04 9.87
N GLU A 77 -27.90 -10.68 11.05
CA GLU A 77 -29.08 -10.59 11.91
C GLU A 77 -29.30 -9.12 12.32
N ALA A 78 -30.54 -8.64 12.29
CA ALA A 78 -30.85 -7.30 12.77
C ALA A 78 -30.44 -7.23 14.25
N GLU A 79 -29.49 -6.34 14.58
CA GLU A 79 -28.99 -6.21 15.94
C GLU A 79 -30.13 -5.81 16.88
N ASP A 80 -30.60 -6.76 17.69
CA ASP A 80 -31.56 -6.51 18.76
C ASP A 80 -30.81 -6.03 20.00
N TRP A 81 -30.75 -4.70 20.15
CA TRP A 81 -30.17 -4.04 21.31
C TRP A 81 -31.12 -3.97 22.52
N SER A 82 -32.30 -4.63 22.46
CA SER A 82 -33.28 -4.60 23.55
C SER A 82 -32.82 -5.29 24.83
N ASP A 83 -31.82 -6.17 24.75
CA ASP A 83 -31.23 -6.86 25.92
C ASP A 83 -30.20 -5.99 26.70
N ILE A 84 -29.87 -4.78 26.22
CA ILE A 84 -28.84 -3.90 26.82
C ILE A 84 -29.43 -2.64 27.49
N LEU A 85 -30.76 -2.43 27.45
CA LEU A 85 -31.47 -1.30 28.08
C LEU A 85 -32.45 -1.76 29.17
#